data_AF-A0A634SZF6-F1
#
_entry.id   AF-A0A634SZF6-F1
#
_cell.length_a   1.000
_cell.length_b   1.000
_cell.length_c   1.000
_cell.angle_alpha   90.00
_cell.angle_beta   90.00
_cell.angle_gamma   90.00
#
_symmetry.space_group_name_H-M   'P 1'
#
loop_
_entity.id
_entity.type
_entity.pdbx_description
1 polymer ?
#
loop_
_entity_poly.entity_id
_entity_poly.type
_entity_poly.pdbx_seq_one_letter_code
_entity_poly.pdbx_strand_id
1 'polypeptide(L)'
;MIKWPWKAQEITQNEDWPWDDALAIPLLVNLTAQEQARLIALAERFLQQKRLVALQGFELDSLKSARIALIFCLPILELGIEWLDGFHEVLIYPAPFVVDDEWEDDIGLVHSQRVVQSGQSWQQGPIILNWLDIQDSFDASGFN
;
A
#
# COMPACT_ATOMS: atom_id res chain seq x y z
N MET A 1 15.54 13.33 7.22
CA MET A 1 14.34 12.76 7.88
C MET A 1 13.32 13.86 8.07
N ILE A 2 12.22 13.82 7.33
CA ILE A 2 11.04 14.63 7.63
C ILE A 2 10.40 14.01 8.88
N LYS A 3 10.12 14.82 9.91
CA LYS A 3 9.23 14.44 11.01
C LYS A 3 7.84 14.94 10.64
N TRP A 4 6.85 14.05 10.66
CA TRP A 4 5.51 14.30 10.15
C TRP A 4 4.48 13.87 11.22
N PRO A 5 3.31 14.54 11.33
CA PRO A 5 2.65 14.77 12.62
C PRO A 5 1.78 13.67 13.25
N TRP A 6 1.50 12.53 12.61
CA TRP A 6 0.61 11.50 13.16
C TRP A 6 1.29 10.59 14.20
N LYS A 7 0.46 9.90 15.00
CA LYS A 7 0.88 8.74 15.79
C LYS A 7 0.74 7.49 14.93
N ALA A 8 1.86 6.96 14.44
CA ALA A 8 1.92 5.64 13.83
C ALA A 8 1.71 4.55 14.91
N GLN A 9 1.01 3.47 14.55
CA GLN A 9 1.19 2.17 15.18
C GLN A 9 2.13 1.35 14.31
N GLU A 10 3.23 0.86 14.89
CA GLU A 10 4.14 -0.06 14.21
C GLU A 10 3.71 -1.51 14.48
N ILE A 11 3.75 -2.36 13.45
CA ILE A 11 3.42 -3.78 13.58
C ILE A 11 4.54 -4.48 14.34
N THR A 12 4.21 -5.15 15.44
CA THR A 12 5.14 -6.04 16.16
C THR A 12 5.52 -7.22 15.26
N GLN A 13 6.80 -7.35 14.91
CA GLN A 13 7.29 -8.47 14.08
C GLN A 13 7.33 -9.79 14.88
N ASN A 14 6.24 -10.55 14.82
CA ASN A 14 6.10 -11.98 15.17
C ASN A 14 4.63 -12.39 14.92
N GLU A 15 4.25 -13.58 14.48
CA GLU A 15 4.89 -14.70 13.77
C GLU A 15 3.71 -15.44 13.04
N ASP A 16 3.97 -16.25 12.01
CA ASP A 16 2.95 -16.85 11.10
C ASP A 16 2.01 -15.85 10.38
N TRP A 17 2.39 -15.45 9.16
CA TRP A 17 1.48 -14.74 8.24
C TRP A 17 0.45 -15.72 7.65
N PRO A 18 -0.85 -15.36 7.53
CA PRO A 18 -1.88 -16.24 7.01
C PRO A 18 -1.87 -16.25 5.47
N TRP A 19 -0.79 -16.78 4.86
CA TRP A 19 -0.55 -16.67 3.42
C TRP A 19 -1.64 -17.33 2.55
N ASP A 20 -2.21 -18.46 2.97
CA ASP A 20 -3.29 -19.13 2.23
C ASP A 20 -4.57 -18.25 2.18
N ASP A 21 -4.98 -17.68 3.32
CA ASP A 21 -6.11 -16.73 3.39
C ASP A 21 -5.79 -15.41 2.67
N ALA A 22 -4.52 -15.01 2.62
CA ALA A 22 -4.08 -13.81 1.92
C ALA A 22 -4.13 -13.98 0.40
N LEU A 23 -3.74 -15.15 -0.12
CA LEU A 23 -3.87 -15.53 -1.53
C LEU A 23 -5.33 -15.74 -1.97
N ALA A 24 -6.25 -16.03 -1.05
CA ALA A 24 -7.66 -16.25 -1.30
C ALA A 24 -8.45 -14.96 -1.63
N ILE A 25 -8.02 -14.22 -2.67
CA ILE A 25 -8.70 -13.07 -3.26
C ILE A 25 -8.80 -13.19 -4.79
N PRO A 26 -9.87 -12.66 -5.44
CA PRO A 26 -10.10 -12.86 -6.87
C PRO A 26 -8.98 -12.38 -7.80
N LEU A 27 -8.23 -11.32 -7.43
CA LEU A 27 -7.06 -10.86 -8.18
C LEU A 27 -5.99 -11.94 -8.38
N LEU A 28 -5.77 -12.80 -7.37
CA LEU A 28 -4.64 -13.74 -7.32
C LEU A 28 -5.02 -15.18 -7.73
N VAL A 29 -6.31 -15.46 -7.95
CA VAL A 29 -6.85 -16.82 -8.18
C VAL A 29 -6.27 -17.53 -9.42
N ASN A 30 -5.78 -16.78 -10.40
CA ASN A 30 -5.24 -17.32 -11.65
C ASN A 30 -3.73 -17.63 -11.60
N LEU A 31 -3.04 -17.28 -10.51
CA LEU A 31 -1.62 -17.58 -10.35
C LEU A 31 -1.41 -19.09 -10.12
N THR A 32 -0.42 -19.68 -10.78
CA THR A 32 0.01 -21.06 -10.49
C THR A 32 0.64 -21.15 -9.09
N ALA A 33 0.67 -22.35 -8.50
CA ALA A 33 1.31 -22.56 -7.20
C ALA A 33 2.80 -22.12 -7.15
N GLN A 34 3.51 -22.12 -8.30
CA GLN A 34 4.88 -21.63 -8.40
C GLN A 34 4.95 -20.09 -8.41
N GLU A 35 3.97 -19.40 -9.01
CA GLU A 35 3.85 -17.94 -8.93
C GLU A 35 3.42 -17.51 -7.54
N GLN A 36 2.44 -18.19 -6.93
CA GLN A 36 2.00 -17.96 -5.55
C GLN A 36 3.16 -18.08 -4.55
N ALA A 37 3.95 -19.15 -4.62
CA ALA A 37 5.11 -19.34 -3.75
C ALA A 37 6.20 -18.26 -3.93
N ARG A 38 6.43 -17.80 -5.18
CA ARG A 38 7.37 -16.69 -5.45
C ARG A 38 6.81 -15.35 -4.95
N LEU A 39 5.50 -15.12 -5.09
CA LEU A 39 4.83 -13.91 -4.63
C LEU A 39 4.83 -13.81 -3.10
N ILE A 40 4.60 -14.91 -2.38
CA ILE A 40 4.77 -15.00 -0.92
C ILE A 40 6.21 -14.63 -0.52
N ALA A 41 7.22 -15.27 -1.11
CA ALA A 41 8.62 -14.99 -0.77
C ALA A 41 9.06 -13.54 -1.08
N LEU A 42 8.37 -12.88 -2.03
CA LEU A 42 8.58 -11.47 -2.34
C LEU A 42 7.85 -10.55 -1.34
N ALA A 43 6.62 -10.91 -0.94
CA ALA A 43 5.82 -10.23 0.07
C ALA A 43 6.43 -10.33 1.49
N GLU A 44 7.05 -11.45 1.84
CA GLU A 44 7.83 -11.62 3.08
C GLU A 44 9.00 -10.65 3.13
N ARG A 45 9.76 -10.52 2.03
CA ARG A 45 10.86 -9.55 1.92
C ARG A 45 10.34 -8.12 1.95
N PHE A 46 9.16 -7.84 1.38
CA PHE A 46 8.51 -6.54 1.48
C PHE A 46 8.17 -6.17 2.93
N LEU A 47 7.54 -7.08 3.70
CA LEU A 47 7.19 -6.86 5.11
C LEU A 47 8.42 -6.77 6.04
N GLN A 48 9.57 -7.29 5.62
CA GLN A 48 10.86 -7.09 6.31
C GLN A 48 11.51 -5.73 6.00
N GLN A 49 11.21 -5.12 4.84
CA GLN A 49 11.92 -3.93 4.32
C GLN A 49 11.11 -2.63 4.33
N LYS A 50 9.78 -2.72 4.27
CA LYS A 50 8.85 -1.59 4.20
C LYS A 50 7.94 -1.60 5.43
N ARG A 51 7.65 -0.45 6.02
CA ARG A 51 6.69 -0.34 7.13
C ARG A 51 5.29 -0.04 6.61
N LEU A 52 4.33 -0.89 6.93
CA LEU A 52 2.91 -0.55 6.83
C LEU A 52 2.51 0.23 8.09
N VAL A 53 1.88 1.39 7.91
CA VAL A 53 1.54 2.32 9.00
C VAL A 53 0.05 2.64 8.96
N ALA A 54 -0.69 2.09 9.92
CA ALA A 54 -2.09 2.39 10.10
C ALA A 54 -2.32 3.80 10.67
N LEU A 55 -3.30 4.52 10.13
CA LEU A 55 -3.64 5.90 10.51
C LEU A 55 -5.07 6.03 11.04
N GLN A 56 -5.33 7.12 11.76
CA GLN A 56 -6.64 7.49 12.31
C GLN A 56 -7.32 6.41 13.19
N GLY A 57 -6.55 5.45 13.74
CA GLY A 57 -7.08 4.35 14.54
C GLY A 57 -7.59 3.16 13.73
N PHE A 58 -7.22 3.05 12.45
CA PHE A 58 -7.44 1.87 11.64
C PHE A 58 -6.72 0.63 12.20
N GLU A 59 -7.40 -0.50 12.30
CA GLU A 59 -6.81 -1.76 12.81
C GLU A 59 -6.24 -2.61 11.66
N LEU A 60 -4.93 -2.52 11.47
CA LEU A 60 -4.17 -3.30 10.49
C LEU A 60 -3.66 -4.62 11.12
N ASP A 61 -4.31 -5.72 10.79
CA ASP A 61 -3.93 -7.08 11.23
C ASP A 61 -3.02 -7.82 10.24
N SER A 62 -2.62 -9.05 10.58
CA SER A 62 -1.73 -9.89 9.79
C SER A 62 -2.28 -10.25 8.41
N LEU A 63 -3.59 -10.48 8.27
CA LEU A 63 -4.22 -10.82 6.99
C LEU A 63 -4.30 -9.60 6.06
N LYS A 64 -4.69 -8.44 6.61
CA LYS A 64 -4.65 -7.17 5.88
C LYS A 64 -3.23 -6.84 5.41
N SER A 65 -2.24 -7.00 6.29
CA SER A 65 -0.82 -6.74 6.00
C SER A 65 -0.28 -7.68 4.91
N ALA A 66 -0.58 -8.98 5.00
CA ALA A 66 -0.20 -9.97 4.01
C ALA A 66 -0.80 -9.65 2.63
N ARG A 67 -2.10 -9.33 2.55
CA ARG A 67 -2.76 -8.95 1.28
C ARG A 67 -2.17 -7.70 0.65
N ILE A 68 -1.90 -6.66 1.45
CA ILE A 68 -1.23 -5.44 0.96
C ILE A 68 0.14 -5.79 0.37
N ALA A 69 0.95 -6.61 1.07
CA ALA A 69 2.26 -7.01 0.59
C ALA A 69 2.20 -7.84 -0.72
N LEU A 70 1.24 -8.77 -0.84
CA LEU A 70 1.02 -9.53 -2.09
C LEU A 70 0.67 -8.59 -3.27
N ILE A 71 -0.14 -7.55 -3.05
CA ILE A 71 -0.53 -6.59 -4.10
C ILE A 71 0.66 -5.72 -4.51
N PHE A 72 1.43 -5.16 -3.56
CA PHE A 72 2.66 -4.44 -3.88
C PHE A 72 3.69 -5.29 -4.63
N CYS A 73 3.73 -6.60 -4.36
CA CYS A 73 4.66 -7.54 -4.99
C CYS A 73 4.16 -8.13 -6.31
N LEU A 74 2.87 -8.01 -6.68
CA LEU A 74 2.34 -8.61 -7.90
C LEU A 74 2.90 -7.96 -9.18
N PRO A 75 2.96 -6.62 -9.34
CA PRO A 75 3.54 -5.98 -10.52
C PRO A 75 5.05 -6.23 -10.71
N ILE A 76 5.75 -6.60 -9.64
CA ILE A 76 7.22 -6.79 -9.63
C ILE A 76 7.65 -8.28 -9.55
N LEU A 77 6.72 -9.22 -9.68
CA LEU A 77 6.96 -10.66 -9.52
C LEU A 77 8.10 -11.21 -10.40
N GLU A 78 8.25 -10.66 -11.61
CA GLU A 78 9.32 -10.99 -12.57
C GLU A 78 10.40 -9.88 -12.69
N LEU A 79 10.34 -8.85 -11.83
CA LEU A 79 11.21 -7.66 -11.90
C LEU A 79 12.19 -7.52 -10.72
N GLY A 80 11.80 -7.97 -9.52
CA GLY A 80 12.60 -7.86 -8.29
C GLY A 80 12.12 -6.77 -7.32
N ILE A 81 12.50 -6.88 -6.05
CA ILE A 81 12.03 -6.00 -4.96
C ILE A 81 12.65 -4.59 -5.01
N GLU A 82 13.82 -4.46 -5.63
CA GLU A 82 14.54 -3.22 -5.87
C GLU A 82 13.70 -2.16 -6.61
N TRP A 83 12.70 -2.57 -7.39
CA TRP A 83 11.75 -1.66 -8.04
C TRP A 83 10.83 -0.92 -7.06
N LEU A 84 10.79 -1.34 -5.78
CA LEU A 84 10.06 -0.67 -4.70
C LEU A 84 10.98 0.17 -3.79
N ASP A 85 12.27 0.33 -4.11
CA ASP A 85 13.22 1.13 -3.30
C ASP A 85 12.98 2.65 -3.36
N GLY A 86 12.03 3.11 -4.16
CA GLY A 86 11.57 4.51 -4.16
C GLY A 86 10.91 4.97 -2.85
N PHE A 87 10.48 4.04 -1.98
CA PHE A 87 9.83 4.32 -0.70
C PHE A 87 10.23 3.33 0.42
N HIS A 88 9.93 3.70 1.67
CA HIS A 88 10.16 2.89 2.88
C HIS A 88 8.89 2.67 3.73
N GLU A 89 7.82 3.43 3.48
CA GLU A 89 6.60 3.45 4.29
C GLU A 89 5.37 3.45 3.38
N VAL A 90 4.32 2.73 3.81
CA VAL A 90 2.97 2.79 3.23
C VAL A 90 2.01 3.25 4.32
N LEU A 91 1.35 4.38 4.11
CA LEU A 91 0.40 4.97 5.03
C LEU A 91 -1.02 4.55 4.65
N ILE A 92 -1.76 4.00 5.61
CA ILE A 92 -3.08 3.41 5.36
C ILE A 92 -4.13 4.14 6.19
N TYR A 93 -4.94 4.97 5.52
CA TYR A 93 -6.13 5.59 6.09
C TYR A 93 -7.31 4.60 6.09
N PRO A 94 -8.32 4.75 6.98
CA PRO A 94 -9.48 3.87 6.99
C PRO A 94 -10.43 4.05 5.79
N ALA A 95 -10.42 5.22 5.14
CA ALA A 95 -11.29 5.60 4.02
C ALA A 95 -10.63 6.73 3.19
N PRO A 96 -11.12 7.01 1.96
CA PRO A 96 -10.58 8.09 1.13
C PRO A 96 -10.70 9.45 1.83
N PHE A 97 -9.72 10.31 1.62
CA PHE A 97 -9.71 11.67 2.15
C PHE A 97 -9.67 12.70 1.01
N VAL A 98 -10.30 13.84 1.26
CA VAL A 98 -10.21 15.00 0.36
C VAL A 98 -8.97 15.80 0.76
N VAL A 99 -8.13 16.10 -0.22
CA VAL A 99 -7.10 17.14 -0.10
C VAL A 99 -7.63 18.37 -0.83
N ASP A 100 -7.62 19.53 -0.16
CA ASP A 100 -7.65 20.82 -0.85
C ASP A 100 -6.23 21.01 -1.42
N ASP A 101 -6.05 20.72 -2.72
CA ASP A 101 -4.77 20.79 -3.42
C ASP A 101 -4.56 22.21 -3.93
N GLU A 102 -3.46 22.86 -3.51
CA GLU A 102 -3.14 24.26 -3.86
C GLU A 102 -1.88 24.32 -4.72
N TRP A 103 -2.01 24.89 -5.92
CA TRP A 103 -0.88 25.15 -6.82
C TRP A 103 -0.88 26.60 -7.32
N GLU A 104 0.33 27.14 -7.49
CA GLU A 104 0.57 28.47 -8.08
C GLU A 104 0.94 28.29 -9.56
N ASP A 105 0.36 29.08 -10.46
CA ASP A 105 0.67 29.04 -11.89
C ASP A 105 1.79 30.02 -12.29
N ASP A 106 2.22 29.96 -13.56
CA ASP A 106 3.32 30.78 -14.11
C ASP A 106 3.08 32.31 -14.02
N ILE A 107 1.88 32.77 -13.63
CA ILE A 107 1.55 34.19 -13.42
C ILE A 107 1.26 34.55 -11.97
N GLY A 108 1.46 33.61 -11.03
CA GLY A 108 1.29 33.84 -9.59
C GLY A 108 -0.15 33.72 -9.09
N LEU A 109 -1.04 33.05 -9.83
CA LEU A 109 -2.39 32.76 -9.35
C LEU A 109 -2.40 31.44 -8.57
N VAL A 110 -2.85 31.48 -7.31
CA VAL A 110 -3.09 30.27 -6.51
C VAL A 110 -4.46 29.70 -6.87
N HIS A 111 -4.47 28.47 -7.39
CA HIS A 111 -5.66 27.66 -7.63
C HIS A 111 -5.85 26.69 -6.48
N SER A 112 -7.09 26.43 -6.06
CA SER A 112 -7.42 25.39 -5.08
C SER A 112 -8.46 24.43 -5.65
N GLN A 113 -8.16 23.12 -5.62
CA GLN A 113 -9.09 22.09 -6.06
C GLN A 113 -9.25 21.00 -5.02
N ARG A 114 -10.51 20.63 -4.73
CA ARG A 114 -10.82 19.44 -3.94
C ARG A 114 -10.66 18.19 -4.79
N VAL A 115 -9.67 17.38 -4.45
CA VAL A 115 -9.43 16.09 -5.07
C VAL A 115 -9.67 15.00 -4.04
N VAL A 116 -10.52 14.03 -4.37
CA VAL A 116 -10.64 12.78 -3.62
C VAL A 116 -9.45 11.92 -4.02
N GLN A 117 -8.57 11.62 -3.06
CA GLN A 117 -7.32 10.91 -3.31
C GLN A 117 -7.50 9.42 -2.96
N SER A 118 -7.52 8.54 -3.97
CA SER A 118 -7.44 7.09 -3.75
C SER A 118 -6.07 6.65 -3.27
N GLY A 119 -5.01 7.30 -3.77
CA GLY A 119 -3.66 7.18 -3.25
C GLY A 119 -2.72 8.28 -3.75
N GLN A 120 -1.56 8.39 -3.11
CA GLN A 120 -0.48 9.31 -3.53
C GLN A 120 0.89 8.63 -3.43
N SER A 121 1.80 9.03 -4.31
CA SER A 121 3.22 8.65 -4.29
C SER A 121 4.06 9.90 -4.50
N TRP A 122 5.00 10.14 -3.57
CA TRP A 122 5.87 11.31 -3.57
C TRP A 122 7.32 10.88 -3.86
N GLN A 123 8.10 11.69 -4.56
CA GLN A 123 9.52 11.36 -4.82
C GLN A 123 10.28 11.21 -3.50
N GLN A 124 10.76 9.99 -3.21
CA GLN A 124 11.40 9.62 -1.94
C GLN A 124 10.51 9.78 -0.68
N GLY A 125 9.19 9.87 -0.86
CA GLY A 125 8.21 9.94 0.22
C GLY A 125 7.52 8.59 0.48
N PRO A 126 6.55 8.55 1.40
CA PRO A 126 5.71 7.37 1.60
C PRO A 126 4.73 7.18 0.43
N ILE A 127 4.29 5.94 0.24
CA ILE A 127 3.05 5.67 -0.49
C ILE A 127 1.88 5.93 0.46
N ILE A 128 0.82 6.57 -0.01
CA ILE A 128 -0.39 6.83 0.78
C ILE A 128 -1.56 6.13 0.09
N LEU A 129 -2.32 5.35 0.86
CA LEU A 129 -3.49 4.60 0.42
C LEU A 129 -4.62 4.75 1.45
N ASN A 130 -5.80 4.25 1.09
CA ASN A 130 -6.88 4.04 2.04
C ASN A 130 -7.44 2.61 1.94
N TRP A 131 -8.01 2.11 3.04
CA TRP A 131 -8.39 0.72 3.16
C TRP A 131 -9.63 0.32 2.34
N LEU A 132 -10.58 1.24 2.09
CA LEU A 132 -11.74 0.93 1.25
C LEU A 132 -11.29 0.64 -0.19
N ASP A 133 -10.45 1.50 -0.74
CA ASP A 133 -9.94 1.32 -2.10
C ASP A 133 -9.03 0.07 -2.18
N ILE A 134 -8.20 -0.20 -1.15
CA ILE A 134 -7.43 -1.47 -1.05
C ILE A 134 -8.34 -2.70 -1.08
N GLN A 135 -9.54 -2.65 -0.49
CA GLN A 135 -10.50 -3.76 -0.57
C GLN A 135 -11.03 -3.96 -2.00
N ASP A 136 -11.34 -2.89 -2.73
CA ASP A 136 -11.78 -2.98 -4.12
C ASP A 136 -10.66 -3.48 -5.05
N SER A 137 -9.40 -3.16 -4.73
CA SER A 137 -8.19 -3.71 -5.36
C SER A 137 -7.98 -5.22 -5.13
N PHE A 138 -8.80 -5.90 -4.32
CA PHE A 138 -8.78 -7.37 -4.18
C PHE A 138 -9.50 -8.09 -5.32
N ASP A 139 -10.41 -7.41 -6.02
CA ASP A 139 -11.23 -7.98 -7.08
C ASP A 139 -10.55 -7.94 -8.45
N ALA A 140 -10.96 -8.83 -9.35
CA ALA A 140 -10.59 -8.78 -10.77
C ALA A 140 -11.42 -7.72 -11.54
N SER A 141 -11.65 -6.55 -10.93
CA SER A 141 -12.57 -5.50 -11.39
C SER A 141 -11.97 -4.59 -12.47
N GLY A 142 -10.64 -4.47 -12.50
CA GLY A 142 -9.90 -3.46 -13.28
C GLY A 142 -9.54 -2.20 -12.50
N PHE A 143 -9.98 -2.09 -11.25
CA PHE A 143 -9.43 -1.16 -10.24
C PHE A 143 -8.33 -1.90 -9.46
N ASN A 144 -7.18 -1.26 -9.23
CA ASN A 144 -6.09 -1.79 -8.41
C ASN A 144 -5.24 -0.66 -7.83
#